data_AF-A0A2P6PDW7-F1
#
_entry.id   AF-A0A2P6PDW7-F1
#
_cell.length_a   1.000
_cell.length_b   1.000
_cell.length_c   1.000
_cell.angle_alpha   90.00
_cell.angle_beta   90.00
_cell.angle_gamma   90.00
#
_symmetry.space_group_name_H-M   'P 1'
#
loop_
_entity.id
_entity.type
_entity.pdbx_description
1 polymer ?
#
loop_
_entity_poly.entity_id
_entity_poly.type
_entity_poly.pdbx_seq_one_letter_code
_entity_poly.pdbx_strand_id
1 'polypeptide(L)'
;MMKGDIGIFLELIEGKIIVKSASSISHYGIRIAVDGSVNLQVRGGTAGVIETLVGAAKPISILNKIVELRPAGKIASGITEIPFSMHIRQPREDNLDKFYETFHGGNINIQYLVTVDISRGYLYKSLSTTMEFIVESDKGMY
;
A
#
# COMPACT_ATOMS: atom_id res chain seq x y z
N MET A 1 -24.44 -21.52 -26.53
CA MET A 1 -23.78 -20.20 -26.62
C MET A 1 -23.75 -19.63 -25.21
N MET A 2 -22.63 -19.79 -24.50
CA MET A 2 -22.47 -19.31 -23.13
C MET A 2 -22.39 -17.79 -23.14
N LYS A 3 -23.23 -17.12 -22.32
CA LYS A 3 -23.02 -15.72 -21.97
C LYS A 3 -21.70 -15.67 -21.21
N GLY A 4 -20.70 -15.00 -21.80
CA GLY A 4 -19.49 -14.66 -21.07
C GLY A 4 -19.90 -13.74 -19.92
N ASP A 5 -19.65 -14.20 -18.69
CA ASP A 5 -19.67 -13.30 -17.54
C ASP A 5 -18.65 -12.20 -17.83
N ILE A 6 -19.14 -10.97 -17.97
CA ILE A 6 -18.31 -9.77 -17.97
C ILE A 6 -17.93 -9.57 -16.50
N GLY A 7 -17.06 -10.46 -16.00
CA GLY A 7 -16.55 -10.43 -14.65
C GLY A 7 -15.66 -9.22 -14.52
N ILE A 8 -16.16 -8.17 -13.89
CA ILE A 8 -15.33 -7.13 -13.29
C ILE A 8 -14.36 -7.81 -12.31
N PHE A 9 -13.13 -8.09 -12.75
CA PHE A 9 -12.10 -8.63 -11.87
C PHE A 9 -11.70 -7.55 -10.87
N LEU A 10 -12.34 -7.59 -9.71
CA LEU A 10 -11.93 -6.80 -8.57
C LEU A 10 -10.63 -7.42 -8.04
N GLU A 11 -9.51 -6.75 -8.26
CA GLU A 11 -8.22 -7.14 -7.68
C GLU A 11 -8.34 -7.16 -6.15
N LEU A 12 -8.08 -8.31 -5.54
CA LEU A 12 -8.28 -8.56 -4.11
C LEU A 12 -6.92 -8.69 -3.40
N ILE A 13 -6.74 -7.97 -2.30
CA ILE A 13 -5.68 -8.25 -1.34
C ILE A 13 -6.30 -8.84 -0.09
N GLU A 14 -5.88 -10.04 0.28
CA GLU A 14 -6.28 -10.71 1.50
C GLU A 14 -5.10 -11.33 2.23
N GLY A 15 -5.27 -11.54 3.54
CA GLY A 15 -4.23 -12.12 4.36
C GLY A 15 -4.55 -12.06 5.85
N LYS A 16 -3.51 -12.25 6.66
CA LYS A 16 -3.62 -12.20 8.12
C LYS A 16 -2.46 -11.43 8.75
N ILE A 17 -2.79 -10.55 9.68
CA ILE A 17 -1.81 -9.88 10.53
C ILE A 17 -1.56 -10.80 11.73
N ILE A 18 -0.29 -11.11 11.97
CA ILE A 18 0.13 -11.95 13.10
C ILE A 18 0.83 -11.07 14.14
N VAL A 19 0.18 -10.90 15.29
CA VAL A 19 0.76 -10.18 16.43
C VAL A 19 1.24 -11.20 17.45
N LYS A 20 2.56 -11.25 17.69
CA LYS A 20 3.18 -12.05 18.75
C LYS A 20 3.64 -11.12 19.86
N SER A 21 3.11 -11.30 21.06
CA SER A 21 3.43 -10.42 22.20
C SER A 21 3.50 -11.20 23.51
N ALA A 22 4.49 -10.89 24.35
CA ALA A 22 4.59 -11.49 25.69
C ALA A 22 3.53 -10.95 26.67
N SER A 23 2.97 -9.78 26.40
CA SER A 23 1.94 -9.12 27.22
C SER A 23 0.80 -8.58 26.37
N SER A 24 -0.31 -8.26 27.00
CA SER A 24 -1.45 -7.67 26.30
C SER A 24 -1.15 -6.24 25.82
N ILE A 25 -1.64 -5.88 24.63
CA ILE A 25 -1.42 -4.56 24.01
C ILE A 25 -2.74 -3.80 23.95
N SER A 26 -2.86 -2.69 24.68
CA SER A 26 -3.94 -1.72 24.46
C SER A 26 -3.64 -0.86 23.23
N HIS A 27 -4.64 -0.65 22.37
CA HIS A 27 -4.52 0.13 21.14
C HIS A 27 -5.75 1.00 20.89
N TYR A 28 -5.59 2.06 20.12
CA TYR A 28 -6.67 2.97 19.70
C TYR A 28 -7.24 2.65 18.32
N GLY A 29 -6.69 1.64 17.65
CA GLY A 29 -7.17 1.16 16.37
C GLY A 29 -6.09 0.38 15.65
N ILE A 30 -6.51 -0.50 14.77
CA ILE A 30 -5.65 -1.25 13.87
C ILE A 30 -6.09 -0.90 12.45
N ARG A 31 -5.18 -0.32 11.68
CA ARG A 31 -5.46 0.15 10.32
C ARG A 31 -4.54 -0.55 9.33
N ILE A 32 -5.05 -0.79 8.15
CA ILE A 32 -4.29 -1.19 6.98
C ILE A 32 -4.35 -0.06 5.95
N ALA A 33 -3.20 0.36 5.46
CA ALA A 33 -3.04 1.28 4.35
C ALA A 33 -2.49 0.50 3.15
N VAL A 34 -3.06 0.73 1.98
CA VAL A 34 -2.56 0.22 0.72
C VAL A 34 -2.26 1.42 -0.16
N ASP A 35 -0.99 1.57 -0.50
CA ASP A 35 -0.45 2.70 -1.23
C ASP A 35 0.22 2.23 -2.51
N GLY A 36 0.00 2.95 -3.60
CA GLY A 36 0.70 2.77 -4.87
C GLY A 36 1.19 4.13 -5.34
N SER A 37 2.46 4.23 -5.72
CA SER A 37 3.04 5.51 -6.15
C SER A 37 4.04 5.39 -7.28
N VAL A 38 4.06 6.42 -8.13
CA VAL A 38 5.15 6.69 -9.07
C VAL A 38 6.00 7.83 -8.51
N ASN A 39 7.29 7.56 -8.33
CA ASN A 39 8.27 8.53 -7.88
C ASN A 39 9.22 8.84 -9.03
N LEU A 40 9.39 10.13 -9.34
CA LEU A 40 10.29 10.61 -10.38
C LEU A 40 11.47 11.32 -9.73
N GLN A 41 12.68 10.84 -9.99
CA GLN A 41 13.92 11.48 -9.58
C GLN A 41 14.49 12.27 -10.75
N VAL A 42 14.62 13.59 -10.57
CA VAL A 42 15.26 14.47 -11.55
C VAL A 42 16.70 14.67 -11.08
N ARG A 43 17.66 14.05 -11.78
CA ARG A 43 19.08 14.32 -11.53
C ARG A 43 19.45 15.63 -12.22
N GLY A 44 19.80 16.65 -11.44
CA GLY A 44 20.34 17.90 -11.98
C GLY A 44 21.61 17.62 -12.80
N GLY A 45 21.56 17.94 -14.10
CA GLY A 45 22.74 17.92 -14.96
C GLY A 45 23.70 19.05 -14.61
N THR A 46 24.99 18.85 -14.88
CA THR A 46 26.09 19.81 -14.67
C THR A 46 25.99 21.03 -15.59
N ALA A 47 25.00 21.89 -15.38
CA ALA A 47 24.93 23.21 -15.98
C ALA A 47 24.40 24.23 -14.95
N GLY A 48 25.33 24.86 -14.21
CA GLY A 48 25.12 26.20 -13.66
C GLY A 48 24.36 26.33 -12.34
N VAL A 49 25.05 26.15 -11.22
CA VAL A 49 25.05 26.97 -9.97
C VAL A 49 23.71 27.38 -9.28
N ILE A 50 22.48 27.03 -9.72
CA ILE A 50 21.25 27.50 -9.02
C ILE A 50 20.18 26.44 -8.67
N GLU A 51 20.23 25.17 -9.12
CA GLU A 51 19.11 24.22 -8.86
C GLU A 51 19.44 23.03 -7.94
N THR A 52 20.22 23.25 -6.88
CA THR A 52 20.60 22.19 -5.91
C THR A 52 19.58 21.90 -4.81
N LEU A 53 18.32 22.35 -4.90
CA LEU A 53 17.36 22.20 -3.78
C LEU A 53 15.98 21.59 -4.09
N VAL A 54 15.79 20.83 -5.17
CA VAL A 54 14.52 20.11 -5.39
C VAL A 54 14.76 18.74 -6.02
N GLY A 55 15.30 17.79 -5.24
CA GLY A 55 15.79 16.50 -5.76
C GLY A 55 14.75 15.44 -6.13
N ALA A 56 13.46 15.65 -5.84
CA ALA A 56 12.40 14.70 -6.21
C ALA A 56 11.10 15.46 -6.53
N ALA A 57 10.47 15.11 -7.66
CA ALA A 57 9.11 15.55 -7.93
C ALA A 57 8.17 14.91 -6.89
N LYS A 58 7.06 15.59 -6.57
CA LYS A 58 6.04 15.04 -5.67
C LYS A 58 5.58 13.66 -6.20
N PRO A 59 5.53 12.60 -5.38
CA PRO A 59 5.06 11.30 -5.82
C PRO A 59 3.64 11.39 -6.38
N ILE A 60 3.40 10.73 -7.51
CA ILE A 60 2.08 10.59 -8.11
C ILE A 60 1.42 9.36 -7.49
N SER A 61 0.30 9.54 -6.79
CA SER A 61 -0.43 8.43 -6.18
C SER A 61 -1.25 7.69 -7.25
N ILE A 62 -1.06 6.38 -7.32
CA ILE A 62 -1.85 5.44 -8.13
C ILE A 62 -2.96 4.85 -7.27
N LEU A 63 -2.65 4.53 -6.01
CA LEU A 63 -3.55 3.93 -5.04
C LEU A 63 -3.29 4.56 -3.68
N ASN A 64 -4.35 4.90 -2.97
CA ASN A 64 -4.29 5.28 -1.57
C ASN A 64 -5.59 4.85 -0.90
N LYS A 65 -5.55 3.75 -0.15
CA LYS A 65 -6.71 3.20 0.53
C LYS A 65 -6.38 2.86 1.96
N ILE A 66 -7.12 3.43 2.90
CA ILE A 66 -6.96 3.16 4.32
C ILE A 66 -8.25 2.52 4.85
N VAL A 67 -8.12 1.39 5.54
CA VAL A 67 -9.23 0.66 6.13
C VAL A 67 -8.94 0.42 7.61
N GLU A 68 -9.92 0.71 8.46
CA GLU A 68 -9.87 0.31 9.86
C GLU A 68 -10.27 -1.17 9.98
N LEU A 69 -9.33 -2.00 10.44
CA LEU A 69 -9.56 -3.43 10.63
C LEU A 69 -10.16 -3.74 12.00
N ARG A 70 -9.77 -2.98 13.03
CA ARG A 70 -10.35 -3.07 14.38
C ARG A 70 -10.37 -1.69 15.04
N PRO A 71 -11.45 -1.35 15.77
CA PRO A 71 -11.50 -0.15 16.61
C PRO A 71 -10.59 -0.28 17.83
N ALA A 72 -10.57 0.77 18.66
CA ALA A 72 -9.84 0.77 19.93
C ALA A 72 -10.19 -0.47 20.78
N GLY A 73 -9.18 -1.04 21.41
CA GLY A 73 -9.34 -2.30 22.12
C GLY A 73 -8.05 -2.83 22.73
N LYS A 74 -8.03 -4.14 22.98
CA LYS A 74 -6.92 -4.85 23.62
C LYS A 74 -6.62 -6.14 22.87
N ILE A 75 -5.36 -6.33 22.50
CA ILE A 75 -4.82 -7.58 21.97
C ILE A 75 -4.31 -8.40 23.16
N ALA A 76 -4.69 -9.67 23.26
CA ALA A 76 -4.21 -10.55 24.33
C ALA A 76 -2.71 -10.88 24.18
N SER A 77 -2.08 -11.32 25.27
CA SER A 77 -0.74 -11.92 25.20
C SER A 77 -0.77 -13.23 24.41
N GLY A 78 0.36 -13.61 23.82
CA GLY A 78 0.49 -14.78 22.95
C GLY A 78 0.45 -14.40 21.48
N ILE A 79 -0.25 -15.20 20.67
CA ILE A 79 -0.40 -15.01 19.23
C ILE A 79 -1.84 -14.59 18.95
N THR A 80 -2.02 -13.46 18.29
CA THR A 80 -3.32 -13.02 17.77
C THR A 80 -3.25 -12.95 16.25
N GLU A 81 -4.24 -13.54 15.58
CA GLU A 81 -4.43 -13.41 14.13
C GLU A 81 -5.57 -12.43 13.84
N ILE A 82 -5.36 -11.54 12.87
CA ILE A 82 -6.35 -10.57 12.41
C ILE A 82 -6.48 -10.72 10.89
N PRO A 83 -7.52 -11.41 10.39
CA PRO A 83 -7.73 -11.55 8.96
C PRO A 83 -8.16 -10.22 8.34
N PHE A 84 -7.78 -10.00 7.09
CA PHE A 84 -8.25 -8.87 6.29
C PHE A 84 -8.47 -9.32 4.85
N SER A 85 -9.38 -8.64 4.16
CA SER A 85 -9.67 -8.83 2.74
C SER A 85 -10.25 -7.53 2.19
N MET A 86 -9.67 -7.01 1.12
CA MET A 86 -10.08 -5.74 0.53
C MET A 86 -9.82 -5.70 -0.97
N HIS A 87 -10.81 -5.25 -1.73
CA HIS A 87 -10.64 -4.94 -3.14
C HIS A 87 -9.82 -3.65 -3.30
N ILE A 88 -8.81 -3.66 -4.17
CA ILE A 88 -7.92 -2.51 -4.41
C ILE A 88 -8.23 -1.76 -5.70
N ARG A 89 -9.10 -2.30 -6.57
CA ARG A 89 -9.68 -1.58 -7.72
C ARG A 89 -11.15 -1.28 -7.50
N GLN A 90 -11.61 -0.13 -8.01
CA GLN A 90 -13.03 0.22 -8.05
C GLN A 90 -13.52 0.28 -9.50
N PRO A 91 -14.66 -0.35 -9.87
CA PRO A 91 -15.10 -0.42 -11.26
C PRO A 91 -15.57 0.90 -11.91
N ARG A 92 -15.49 2.05 -11.23
CA ARG A 92 -16.27 3.25 -11.59
C ARG A 92 -15.47 4.53 -11.87
N GLU A 93 -14.15 4.51 -11.83
CA GLU A 93 -13.34 5.70 -12.14
C GLU A 93 -12.62 5.53 -13.48
N ASP A 94 -13.13 6.24 -14.48
CA ASP A 94 -12.67 6.22 -15.86
C ASP A 94 -11.17 6.55 -15.96
N ASN A 95 -10.40 5.62 -16.55
CA ASN A 95 -9.02 5.76 -17.06
C ASN A 95 -7.88 6.08 -16.07
N LEU A 96 -8.14 6.42 -14.80
CA LEU A 96 -7.09 6.73 -13.81
C LEU A 96 -6.67 5.53 -12.94
N ASP A 97 -7.41 4.43 -12.98
CA ASP A 97 -7.26 3.25 -12.12
C ASP A 97 -6.39 2.11 -12.70
N LYS A 98 -5.47 2.43 -13.64
CA LYS A 98 -4.56 1.41 -14.16
C LYS A 98 -3.39 1.23 -13.19
N PHE A 99 -3.25 0.02 -12.63
CA PHE A 99 -1.99 -0.35 -12.02
C PHE A 99 -0.91 -0.48 -13.10
N TYR A 100 0.23 0.13 -12.84
CA TYR A 100 1.46 -0.04 -13.61
C TYR A 100 2.30 -1.17 -13.00
N GLU A 101 3.07 -1.84 -13.84
CA GLU A 101 4.05 -2.83 -13.38
C GLU A 101 5.01 -2.22 -12.35
N THR A 102 5.26 -2.94 -11.27
CA THR A 102 6.23 -2.53 -10.25
C THR A 102 7.61 -2.41 -10.91
N PHE A 103 8.28 -1.28 -10.69
CA PHE A 103 9.54 -0.99 -11.35
C PHE A 103 10.47 -0.18 -10.45
N HIS A 104 11.70 -0.64 -10.26
CA HIS A 104 12.71 0.03 -9.44
C HIS A 104 13.89 0.47 -10.31
N GLY A 105 13.80 1.67 -10.87
CA GLY A 105 14.84 2.27 -11.72
C GLY A 105 15.53 3.46 -11.08
N GLY A 106 16.56 3.97 -11.77
CA GLY A 106 17.37 5.10 -11.27
C GLY A 106 16.66 6.46 -11.30
N ASN A 107 15.71 6.67 -12.23
CA ASN A 107 14.98 7.93 -12.38
C ASN A 107 13.46 7.77 -12.15
N ILE A 108 12.95 6.54 -12.15
CA ILE A 108 11.53 6.21 -12.00
C ILE A 108 11.44 5.02 -11.03
N ASN A 109 10.58 5.15 -10.03
CA ASN A 109 10.24 4.07 -9.10
C ASN A 109 8.71 3.95 -8.97
N ILE A 110 8.17 2.82 -9.38
CA ILE A 110 6.76 2.44 -9.25
C ILE A 110 6.69 1.35 -8.18
N GLN A 111 6.02 1.63 -7.07
CA GLN A 111 6.00 0.75 -5.91
C GLN A 111 4.61 0.73 -5.28
N TYR A 112 4.23 -0.45 -4.78
CA TYR A 112 2.99 -0.67 -4.05
C TYR A 112 3.27 -1.28 -2.68
N LEU A 113 2.73 -0.67 -1.62
CA LEU A 113 2.96 -1.01 -0.24
C LEU A 113 1.65 -1.31 0.46
N VAL A 114 1.67 -2.31 1.33
CA VAL A 114 0.65 -2.57 2.34
C VAL A 114 1.28 -2.30 3.70
N THR A 115 0.77 -1.32 4.42
CA THR A 115 1.23 -0.96 5.77
C THR A 115 0.13 -1.26 6.77
N VAL A 116 0.49 -1.92 7.87
CA VAL A 116 -0.40 -2.16 8.99
C VAL A 116 0.11 -1.39 10.19
N ASP A 117 -0.74 -0.53 10.74
CA ASP A 117 -0.46 0.29 11.91
C ASP A 117 -1.36 -0.09 13.08
N ILE A 118 -0.73 -0.37 14.23
CA ILE A 118 -1.38 -0.54 15.53
C ILE A 118 -1.05 0.69 16.36
N SER A 119 -1.99 1.63 16.43
CA SER A 119 -1.85 2.86 17.20
C SER A 119 -1.96 2.56 18.69
N ARG A 120 -0.95 2.93 19.48
CA ARG A 120 -0.89 2.68 20.93
C ARG A 120 -1.03 3.97 21.73
N GLY A 121 -1.17 3.81 23.05
CA GLY A 121 -1.14 4.89 24.04
C GLY A 121 0.04 5.85 23.83
N TYR A 122 -0.11 7.13 24.22
CA TYR A 122 0.92 8.18 24.11
C TYR A 122 2.32 7.76 24.61
N LEU A 123 2.38 6.90 25.63
CA LEU A 123 3.64 6.41 26.22
C LEU A 123 4.29 5.24 25.47
N TYR A 124 3.62 4.68 24.46
CA TYR A 124 4.10 3.54 23.70
C TYR A 124 4.24 3.89 22.22
N LYS A 125 5.36 3.48 21.63
CA LYS A 125 5.53 3.56 20.17
C LYS A 125 4.47 2.69 19.48
N SER A 126 3.77 3.27 18.50
CA SER A 126 2.90 2.51 17.59
C SER A 126 3.68 1.38 16.92
N LEU A 127 3.02 0.26 16.69
CA LEU A 127 3.62 -0.84 15.91
C LEU A 127 3.24 -0.64 14.45
N SER A 128 4.21 -0.79 13.56
CA SER A 128 3.99 -0.66 12.13
C SER A 128 4.77 -1.74 11.40
N THR A 129 4.17 -2.33 10.38
CA THR A 129 4.87 -3.22 9.45
C THR A 129 4.41 -2.89 8.04
N THR A 130 5.35 -2.92 7.10
CA THR A 130 5.10 -2.60 5.69
C THR A 130 5.62 -3.74 4.84
N MET A 131 4.82 -4.14 3.85
CA MET A 131 5.18 -5.15 2.87
C MET A 131 4.93 -4.59 1.47
N GLU A 132 5.85 -4.85 0.55
CA GLU A 132 5.62 -4.57 -0.87
C GLU A 132 4.87 -5.72 -1.53
N PHE A 133 3.96 -5.38 -2.45
CA PHE A 133 3.40 -6.34 -3.39
C PHE A 133 3.75 -5.94 -4.82
N ILE A 134 3.94 -6.95 -5.67
CA ILE A 134 4.41 -6.77 -7.03
C ILE A 134 3.21 -6.81 -7.97
N VAL A 135 3.09 -5.79 -8.80
CA VAL A 135 2.16 -5.78 -9.94
C VAL A 135 2.96 -6.14 -11.18
N GLU A 136 2.48 -7.12 -11.93
CA GLU A 136 3.01 -7.49 -13.24
C GLU A 136 1.95 -7.22 -14.31
N SER A 137 2.35 -6.75 -15.50
CA SER A 137 1.43 -6.64 -16.63
C SER A 137 1.35 -7.98 -17.36
N ASP A 138 0.13 -8.43 -17.70
CA ASP A 138 -0.03 -9.55 -18.62
C ASP A 138 0.65 -9.23 -19.96
N LYS A 139 1.71 -9.98 -20.31
CA LYS A 139 2.47 -9.79 -21.56
C LYS A 139 1.72 -10.24 -22.83
N GLY A 140 0.40 -10.40 -22.76
CA GLY A 140 -0.43 -10.87 -23.86
C GLY A 140 -1.06 -9.73 -24.64
N MET A 141 -0.84 -9.72 -25.96
CA MET A 141 -1.49 -8.93 -27.01
C MET A 141 -0.77 -7.62 -27.39
N TYR A 142 0.40 -7.76 -28.01
CA TYR A 142 0.74 -6.93 -29.18
C TYR A 142 0.11 -7.54 -30.43
#